data_AF-A0AAN8FR44-F1
#
_entry.id   AF-A0AAN8FR44-F1
#
_cell.length_a   1.000
_cell.length_b   1.000
_cell.length_c   1.000
_cell.angle_alpha   90.00
_cell.angle_beta   90.00
_cell.angle_gamma   90.00
#
_symmetry.space_group_name_H-M   'P 1'
#
loop_
_entity.id
_entity.type
_entity.pdbx_description
1 polymer ?
#
loop_
_entity_poly.entity_id
_entity_poly.type
_entity_poly.pdbx_seq_one_letter_code
_entity_poly.pdbx_strand_id
1 'polypeptide(L)'
;MLSVLLSTTLLLDGALAGITDLNCTESVGGAVKYAQSAVNCKNKLPDATCLVLYTTAVKANDDTDRDAKCAGSPVDPQLVQAAVEHCPSTCGYCCLTPAFACDDKLQPRIPCASVTQEMCTNAAWKSILEEDCPKTCGLCDSVRIWKTLRSGTVRRHVAIARTQREQEPSHVDQTQIVLTGFAMDSAPALTTH
;
A
#
# COMPACT_ATOMS: atom_id res chain seq x y z
N MET A 1 -61.34 43.65 -15.01
CA MET A 1 -59.88 43.65 -15.16
C MET A 1 -59.28 42.92 -13.96
N LEU A 2 -58.79 41.70 -14.15
CA LEU A 2 -57.93 41.03 -13.17
C LEU A 2 -57.17 39.91 -13.88
N SER A 3 -55.96 40.19 -14.31
CA SER A 3 -55.06 39.19 -14.91
C SER A 3 -54.12 38.69 -13.83
N VAL A 4 -54.30 37.44 -13.41
CA VAL A 4 -53.43 36.76 -12.43
C VAL A 4 -52.20 36.24 -13.18
N LEU A 5 -51.04 36.83 -12.91
CA LEU A 5 -49.75 36.37 -13.43
C LEU A 5 -49.26 35.20 -12.55
N LEU A 6 -49.39 33.97 -13.04
CA LEU A 6 -48.71 32.80 -12.47
C LEU A 6 -47.24 32.84 -12.89
N SER A 7 -46.36 33.27 -11.98
CA SER A 7 -44.92 33.13 -12.13
C SER A 7 -44.51 31.72 -11.72
N THR A 8 -44.36 30.82 -12.70
CA THR A 8 -43.73 29.51 -12.49
C THR A 8 -42.23 29.71 -12.28
N THR A 9 -41.78 29.63 -11.03
CA THR A 9 -40.35 29.54 -10.72
C THR A 9 -39.84 28.16 -11.13
N LEU A 10 -39.15 28.13 -12.27
CA LEU A 10 -38.39 26.97 -12.72
C LEU A 10 -37.19 26.83 -11.78
N LEU A 11 -37.31 25.99 -10.75
CA LEU A 11 -36.16 25.53 -9.98
C LEU A 11 -35.34 24.64 -10.93
N LEU A 12 -34.27 25.20 -11.51
CA LEU A 12 -33.21 24.39 -12.08
C LEU A 12 -32.52 23.71 -10.90
N ASP A 13 -32.88 22.45 -10.65
CA ASP A 13 -32.05 21.52 -9.89
C ASP A 13 -30.76 21.28 -10.70
N GLY A 14 -29.84 22.24 -10.63
CA GLY A 14 -28.46 22.02 -11.00
C GLY A 14 -27.88 21.04 -10.00
N ALA A 15 -27.95 19.74 -10.30
CA ALA A 15 -27.12 18.76 -9.64
C ALA A 15 -25.67 19.23 -9.83
N LEU A 16 -25.06 19.71 -8.74
CA LEU A 16 -23.64 20.03 -8.73
C LEU A 16 -22.92 18.74 -9.10
N ALA A 17 -22.33 18.69 -10.30
CA ALA A 17 -21.45 17.61 -10.71
C ALA A 17 -20.26 17.63 -9.74
N GLY A 18 -20.29 16.74 -8.76
CA GLY A 18 -19.31 16.65 -7.71
C GLY A 18 -19.17 15.20 -7.28
N ILE A 19 -17.98 14.86 -6.80
CA ILE A 19 -17.64 13.52 -6.35
C ILE A 19 -18.66 13.06 -5.28
N THR A 20 -19.37 11.97 -5.56
CA THR A 20 -20.39 11.44 -4.64
C THR A 20 -19.79 10.56 -3.55
N ASP A 21 -18.69 9.88 -3.85
CA ASP A 21 -17.90 9.10 -2.89
C ASP A 21 -16.62 9.83 -2.49
N LEU A 22 -16.58 10.36 -1.27
CA LEU A 22 -15.47 11.17 -0.74
C LEU A 22 -14.21 10.37 -0.38
N ASN A 23 -14.18 9.05 -0.58
CA ASN A 23 -12.98 8.26 -0.36
C ASN A 23 -11.81 8.74 -1.23
N CYS A 24 -10.65 8.89 -0.59
CA CYS A 24 -9.41 9.41 -1.20
C CYS A 24 -9.50 10.83 -1.78
N THR A 25 -10.41 11.67 -1.25
CA THR A 25 -10.53 13.08 -1.64
C THR A 25 -9.93 14.03 -0.61
N GLU A 26 -9.65 15.26 -1.05
CA GLU A 26 -9.21 16.39 -0.24
C GLU A 26 -9.88 17.69 -0.70
N SER A 27 -9.93 18.71 0.16
CA SER A 27 -10.47 20.02 -0.18
C SER A 27 -9.35 20.94 -0.69
N VAL A 28 -9.42 21.33 -1.96
CA VAL A 28 -8.46 22.24 -2.59
C VAL A 28 -9.21 23.47 -3.07
N GLY A 29 -8.97 24.62 -2.42
CA GLY A 29 -9.63 25.88 -2.78
C GLY A 29 -11.17 25.85 -2.60
N GLY A 30 -11.67 25.01 -1.68
CA GLY A 30 -13.11 24.85 -1.42
C GLY A 30 -13.81 23.83 -2.32
N ALA A 31 -13.12 23.23 -3.30
CA ALA A 31 -13.62 22.14 -4.11
C ALA A 31 -13.12 20.79 -3.59
N VAL A 32 -13.96 19.76 -3.61
CA VAL A 32 -13.57 18.37 -3.34
C VAL A 32 -12.86 17.83 -4.56
N LYS A 33 -11.64 17.33 -4.38
CA LYS A 33 -10.81 16.76 -5.46
C LYS A 33 -10.16 15.48 -5.01
N TYR A 34 -9.79 14.62 -5.94
CA TYR A 34 -8.99 13.44 -5.60
C TYR A 34 -7.59 13.83 -5.12
N ALA A 35 -7.22 13.34 -3.94
CA ALA A 35 -5.88 13.51 -3.40
C ALA A 35 -4.88 12.72 -4.24
N GLN A 36 -3.59 13.07 -4.15
CA GLN A 36 -2.52 12.28 -4.80
C GLN A 36 -2.55 10.81 -4.35
N SER A 37 -2.99 10.55 -3.11
CA SER A 37 -3.18 9.21 -2.56
C SER A 37 -4.30 8.39 -3.21
N ALA A 38 -5.15 8.97 -4.07
CA ALA A 38 -6.16 8.23 -4.81
C ALA A 38 -5.56 7.39 -5.96
N VAL A 39 -4.42 7.81 -6.51
CA VAL A 39 -3.84 7.26 -7.75
C VAL A 39 -2.37 6.86 -7.63
N ASN A 40 -1.75 7.00 -6.45
CA ASN A 40 -0.32 6.73 -6.23
C ASN A 40 0.06 5.23 -6.11
N CYS A 41 -0.88 4.33 -6.37
CA CYS A 41 -0.65 2.89 -6.44
C CYS A 41 -0.80 2.38 -7.89
N LYS A 42 -0.45 1.11 -8.10
CA LYS A 42 -0.70 0.41 -9.36
C LYS A 42 -1.97 -0.42 -9.27
N ASN A 43 -2.68 -0.55 -10.39
CA ASN A 43 -3.72 -1.54 -10.53
C ASN A 43 -3.15 -2.97 -10.37
N LYS A 44 -3.98 -3.91 -9.92
CA LYS A 44 -3.60 -5.33 -9.89
C LYS A 44 -3.81 -5.97 -11.25
N LEU A 45 -4.85 -5.54 -11.98
CA LEU A 45 -5.03 -5.84 -13.39
C LEU A 45 -4.25 -4.84 -14.26
N PRO A 46 -3.91 -5.20 -15.52
CA PRO A 46 -3.32 -4.24 -16.46
C PRO A 46 -4.21 -3.02 -16.66
N ASP A 47 -3.62 -1.84 -16.82
CA ASP A 47 -4.38 -0.58 -16.97
C ASP A 47 -5.38 -0.62 -18.12
N ALA A 48 -5.00 -1.25 -19.24
CA ALA A 48 -5.90 -1.46 -20.38
C ALA A 48 -7.13 -2.32 -20.01
N THR A 49 -6.96 -3.32 -19.15
CA THR A 49 -8.07 -4.14 -18.64
C THR A 49 -8.97 -3.32 -17.71
N CYS A 50 -8.39 -2.52 -16.81
CA CYS A 50 -9.16 -1.65 -15.95
C CYS A 50 -9.96 -0.60 -16.76
N LEU A 51 -9.39 -0.05 -17.83
CA LEU A 51 -10.10 0.89 -18.71
C LEU A 51 -11.25 0.22 -19.48
N VAL A 52 -11.13 -1.07 -19.83
CA VAL A 52 -12.26 -1.82 -20.41
C VAL A 52 -13.41 -1.97 -19.40
N LEU A 53 -13.07 -2.21 -18.12
CA LEU A 53 -14.07 -2.38 -17.06
C LEU A 53 -14.75 -1.05 -16.68
N TYR A 54 -13.94 -0.02 -16.43
CA TYR A 54 -14.34 1.22 -15.78
C TYR A 54 -14.33 2.45 -16.69
N THR A 55 -14.01 2.32 -17.98
CA THR A 55 -14.06 3.36 -19.04
C THR A 55 -13.17 4.58 -18.86
N THR A 56 -13.12 5.17 -17.67
CA THR A 56 -12.45 6.41 -17.31
C THR A 56 -11.64 6.19 -16.03
N ALA A 57 -10.37 6.57 -16.07
CA ALA A 57 -9.52 6.56 -14.90
C ALA A 57 -9.61 7.88 -14.13
N VAL A 58 -9.71 7.78 -12.81
CA VAL A 58 -9.59 8.91 -11.89
C VAL A 58 -8.18 9.51 -11.99
N LYS A 59 -8.09 10.83 -11.80
CA LYS A 59 -6.84 11.59 -11.78
C LYS A 59 -6.74 12.42 -10.51
N ALA A 60 -5.54 12.56 -9.97
CA ALA A 60 -5.30 13.48 -8.86
C ALA A 60 -5.66 14.92 -9.28
N ASN A 61 -6.19 15.71 -8.33
CA ASN A 61 -6.63 17.09 -8.52
C ASN A 61 -7.79 17.26 -9.54
N ASP A 62 -8.44 16.16 -9.92
CA ASP A 62 -9.70 16.16 -10.67
C ASP A 62 -10.90 16.16 -9.70
N ASP A 63 -12.02 16.72 -10.15
CA ASP A 63 -13.29 16.85 -9.43
C ASP A 63 -14.45 16.11 -10.13
N THR A 64 -14.15 15.43 -11.24
CA THR A 64 -15.10 14.56 -11.93
C THR A 64 -15.38 13.32 -11.09
N ASP A 65 -16.65 12.96 -10.90
CA ASP A 65 -16.97 11.72 -10.18
C ASP A 65 -16.37 10.49 -10.88
N ARG A 66 -16.01 9.47 -10.10
CA ARG A 66 -15.46 8.22 -10.64
C ARG A 66 -16.52 7.50 -11.48
N ASP A 67 -16.09 6.59 -12.36
CA ASP A 67 -17.03 5.78 -13.14
C ASP A 67 -18.03 5.08 -12.19
N ALA A 68 -19.30 5.10 -12.55
CA ALA A 68 -20.37 4.57 -11.71
C ALA A 68 -20.18 3.08 -11.35
N LYS A 69 -19.38 2.31 -12.11
CA LYS A 69 -19.03 0.92 -11.80
C LYS A 69 -17.98 0.78 -10.70
N CYS A 70 -17.23 1.85 -10.39
CA CYS A 70 -16.24 1.85 -9.30
C CYS A 70 -16.93 1.81 -7.92
N ALA A 71 -18.03 2.55 -7.74
CA ALA A 71 -18.70 2.70 -6.45
C ALA A 71 -20.18 2.30 -6.48
N GLY A 72 -20.87 2.44 -7.61
CA GLY A 72 -22.33 2.42 -7.68
C GLY A 72 -22.95 3.79 -7.40
N SER A 73 -24.24 3.92 -7.73
CA SER A 73 -25.07 5.06 -7.30
C SER A 73 -26.43 4.51 -6.85
N PRO A 74 -26.69 4.38 -5.52
CA PRO A 74 -25.83 4.75 -4.40
C PRO A 74 -24.57 3.88 -4.27
N VAL A 75 -23.62 4.31 -3.41
CA VAL A 75 -22.37 3.58 -3.16
C VAL A 75 -22.65 2.18 -2.60
N ASP A 76 -22.20 1.16 -3.31
CA ASP A 76 -22.20 -0.24 -2.94
C ASP A 76 -20.80 -0.66 -2.43
N PRO A 77 -20.68 -1.05 -1.15
CA PRO A 77 -19.41 -1.50 -0.58
C PRO A 77 -18.74 -2.66 -1.34
N GLN A 78 -19.51 -3.54 -1.99
CA GLN A 78 -18.94 -4.65 -2.75
C GLN A 78 -18.29 -4.18 -4.05
N LEU A 79 -18.86 -3.17 -4.71
CA LEU A 79 -18.24 -2.54 -5.88
C LEU A 79 -16.95 -1.82 -5.50
N VAL A 80 -16.99 -1.07 -4.40
CA VAL A 80 -15.80 -0.41 -3.84
C VAL A 80 -14.72 -1.44 -3.52
N GLN A 81 -15.07 -2.55 -2.85
CA GLN A 81 -14.12 -3.60 -2.53
C GLN A 81 -13.49 -4.20 -3.80
N ALA A 82 -14.29 -4.55 -4.80
CA ALA A 82 -13.78 -5.07 -6.07
C ALA A 82 -12.86 -4.07 -6.78
N ALA A 83 -13.21 -2.79 -6.75
CA ALA A 83 -12.38 -1.72 -7.31
C ALA A 83 -11.04 -1.58 -6.57
N VAL A 84 -11.05 -1.62 -5.23
CA VAL A 84 -9.83 -1.60 -4.39
C VAL A 84 -8.92 -2.80 -4.68
N GLU A 85 -9.52 -3.99 -4.85
CA GLU A 85 -8.76 -5.23 -5.02
C GLU A 85 -8.18 -5.40 -6.43
N HIS A 86 -8.83 -4.86 -7.47
CA HIS A 86 -8.44 -5.12 -8.85
C HIS A 86 -7.89 -3.91 -9.59
N CYS A 87 -8.54 -2.76 -9.45
CA CYS A 87 -8.24 -1.54 -10.21
C CYS A 87 -8.20 -0.28 -9.34
N PRO A 88 -7.47 -0.28 -8.20
CA PRO A 88 -7.51 0.82 -7.24
C PRO A 88 -7.00 2.14 -7.82
N SER A 89 -6.06 2.12 -8.75
CA SER A 89 -5.56 3.37 -9.37
C SER A 89 -6.59 3.94 -10.34
N THR A 90 -7.19 3.08 -11.18
CA THR A 90 -8.23 3.49 -12.15
C THR A 90 -9.45 4.07 -11.45
N CYS A 91 -9.90 3.43 -10.37
CA CYS A 91 -11.07 3.87 -9.62
C CYS A 91 -10.77 4.92 -8.54
N GLY A 92 -9.52 5.35 -8.35
CA GLY A 92 -9.19 6.39 -7.37
C GLY A 92 -9.29 5.93 -5.91
N TYR A 93 -8.95 4.66 -5.64
CA TYR A 93 -9.04 4.01 -4.32
C TYR A 93 -7.69 3.56 -3.77
N CYS A 94 -6.57 4.06 -4.29
CA CYS A 94 -5.25 3.67 -3.78
C CYS A 94 -5.11 3.88 -2.26
N CYS A 95 -5.68 4.94 -1.69
CA CYS A 95 -5.63 5.22 -0.25
C CYS A 95 -6.32 4.15 0.63
N LEU A 96 -7.20 3.33 0.05
CA LEU A 96 -7.88 2.23 0.74
C LEU A 96 -7.10 0.91 0.63
N THR A 97 -6.09 0.84 -0.23
CA THR A 97 -5.27 -0.36 -0.35
C THR A 97 -4.36 -0.53 0.88
N PRO A 98 -4.09 -1.76 1.34
CA PRO A 98 -3.31 -2.00 2.57
C PRO A 98 -1.92 -1.34 2.57
N ALA A 99 -1.29 -1.25 1.40
CA ALA A 99 0.01 -0.59 1.20
C ALA A 99 -0.04 0.93 1.49
N PHE A 100 -1.19 1.58 1.38
CA PHE A 100 -1.36 3.03 1.55
C PHE A 100 -2.34 3.39 2.69
N ALA A 101 -2.93 2.39 3.36
CA ALA A 101 -3.91 2.56 4.44
C ALA A 101 -3.24 2.84 5.80
N CYS A 102 -2.49 3.94 5.88
CA CYS A 102 -1.93 4.52 7.10
C CYS A 102 -1.66 6.01 6.88
N ASP A 103 -1.04 6.67 7.87
CA ASP A 103 -0.66 8.08 7.77
C ASP A 103 0.84 8.27 7.80
N ASP A 104 1.28 9.30 7.09
CA ASP A 104 2.64 9.81 7.20
C ASP A 104 2.82 10.52 8.56
N LYS A 105 4.07 10.59 9.02
CA LYS A 105 4.41 11.27 10.26
C LYS A 105 4.15 12.77 10.12
N LEU A 106 3.61 13.39 11.17
CA LEU A 106 3.34 14.84 11.17
C LEU A 106 4.62 15.68 11.01
N GLN A 107 5.72 15.21 11.59
CA GLN A 107 7.04 15.86 11.51
C GLN A 107 8.07 14.84 11.00
N PRO A 108 8.08 14.58 9.68
CA PRO A 108 9.04 13.67 9.08
C PRO A 108 10.41 14.36 8.97
N ARG A 109 11.50 13.58 8.89
CA ARG A 109 12.86 14.12 8.68
C ARG A 109 12.99 14.75 7.29
N ILE A 110 12.19 14.29 6.35
CA ILE A 110 12.09 14.77 4.96
C ILE A 110 10.61 15.06 4.69
N PRO A 111 10.23 16.23 4.14
CA PRO A 111 8.83 16.51 3.81
C PRO A 111 8.27 15.45 2.85
N CYS A 112 7.23 14.71 3.26
CA CYS A 112 6.67 13.62 2.43
C CYS A 112 6.15 14.13 1.08
N ALA A 113 5.72 15.39 0.99
CA ALA A 113 5.34 16.04 -0.27
C ALA A 113 6.49 16.16 -1.31
N SER A 114 7.75 16.07 -0.87
CA SER A 114 8.93 16.10 -1.76
C SER A 114 9.46 14.72 -2.11
N VAL A 115 8.90 13.66 -1.52
CA VAL A 115 9.35 12.29 -1.73
C VAL A 115 8.83 11.78 -3.06
N THR A 116 9.75 11.29 -3.91
CA THR A 116 9.39 10.66 -5.18
C THR A 116 9.31 9.14 -5.05
N GLN A 117 8.64 8.48 -5.99
CA GLN A 117 8.52 7.03 -5.98
C GLN A 117 9.89 6.34 -6.13
N GLU A 118 10.83 6.95 -6.85
CA GLU A 118 12.21 6.45 -6.97
C GLU A 118 12.89 6.43 -5.60
N MET A 119 12.69 7.47 -4.78
CA MET A 119 13.21 7.52 -3.41
C MET A 119 12.63 6.39 -2.56
N CYS A 120 11.33 6.10 -2.68
CA CYS A 120 10.67 5.01 -1.96
C CYS A 120 11.26 3.63 -2.28
N THR A 121 11.77 3.44 -3.52
CA THR A 121 12.42 2.19 -3.94
C THR A 121 13.92 2.14 -3.67
N ASN A 122 14.54 3.29 -3.41
CA ASN A 122 15.98 3.38 -3.17
C ASN A 122 16.34 2.85 -1.78
N ALA A 123 17.24 1.87 -1.73
CA ALA A 123 17.68 1.22 -0.50
C ALA A 123 18.24 2.20 0.55
N ALA A 124 18.85 3.31 0.13
CA ALA A 124 19.39 4.32 1.02
C ALA A 124 18.29 5.07 1.81
N TRP A 125 17.11 5.24 1.21
CA TRP A 125 16.01 6.03 1.78
C TRP A 125 14.89 5.17 2.36
N LYS A 126 14.77 3.92 1.89
CA LYS A 126 13.64 3.04 2.21
C LYS A 126 13.35 2.93 3.70
N SER A 127 14.38 2.75 4.55
CA SER A 127 14.18 2.63 6.01
C SER A 127 13.71 3.93 6.67
N ILE A 128 14.16 5.08 6.18
CA ILE A 128 13.74 6.40 6.68
C ILE A 128 12.30 6.66 6.24
N LEU A 129 12.00 6.44 4.96
CA LEU A 129 10.68 6.69 4.38
C LEU A 129 9.62 5.71 4.88
N GLU A 130 10.01 4.50 5.26
CA GLU A 130 9.10 3.55 5.93
C GLU A 130 8.65 4.04 7.31
N GLU A 131 9.49 4.79 8.04
CA GLU A 131 9.11 5.36 9.33
C GLU A 131 8.38 6.71 9.18
N ASP A 132 8.89 7.56 8.29
CA ASP A 132 8.46 8.95 8.22
C ASP A 132 7.34 9.18 7.19
N CYS A 133 7.38 8.49 6.05
CA CYS A 133 6.44 8.68 4.92
C CYS A 133 5.85 7.36 4.37
N PRO A 134 5.35 6.43 5.22
CA PRO A 134 4.88 5.12 4.76
C PRO A 134 3.65 5.19 3.85
N LYS A 135 2.75 6.15 4.03
CA LYS A 135 1.58 6.35 3.15
C LYS A 135 2.03 6.82 1.80
N THR A 136 2.88 7.84 1.74
CA THR A 136 3.41 8.36 0.47
C THR A 136 4.11 7.27 -0.34
N CYS A 137 4.88 6.40 0.32
CA CYS A 137 5.65 5.34 -0.34
C CYS A 137 4.93 4.01 -0.56
N GLY A 138 3.70 3.84 -0.07
CA GLY A 138 3.01 2.56 -0.17
C GLY A 138 3.62 1.46 0.72
N LEU A 139 4.12 1.82 1.90
CA LEU A 139 4.81 0.95 2.86
C LEU A 139 4.01 0.70 4.15
N CYS A 140 2.73 1.08 4.18
CA CYS A 140 1.86 0.90 5.35
C CYS A 140 1.76 -0.56 5.80
N ASP A 141 1.76 -1.52 4.86
CA ASP A 141 1.76 -2.94 5.18
C ASP A 141 2.99 -3.36 5.99
N SER A 142 4.17 -2.90 5.58
CA SER A 142 5.41 -3.16 6.30
C SER A 142 5.33 -2.60 7.71
N VAL A 143 4.90 -1.33 7.87
CA VAL A 143 4.72 -0.69 9.17
C VAL A 143 3.77 -1.48 10.08
N ARG A 144 2.65 -1.97 9.54
CA ARG A 144 1.68 -2.81 10.29
C ARG A 144 2.31 -4.13 10.75
N ILE A 145 3.09 -4.78 9.90
CA ILE A 145 3.83 -6.01 10.26
C ILE A 145 4.83 -5.71 11.38
N TRP A 146 5.65 -4.66 11.27
CA TRP A 146 6.61 -4.30 12.32
C TRP A 146 5.95 -3.91 13.64
N LYS A 147 4.79 -3.25 13.59
CA LYS A 147 4.00 -2.92 14.79
C LYS A 147 3.49 -4.19 15.46
N THR A 148 2.97 -5.13 14.68
CA THR A 148 2.52 -6.45 15.17
C THR A 148 3.67 -7.25 15.80
N LEU A 149 4.83 -7.29 15.15
CA LEU A 149 6.02 -7.99 15.65
C LEU A 149 6.55 -7.36 16.94
N ARG A 150 6.59 -6.02 17.03
CA ARG A 150 7.07 -5.30 18.22
C ARG A 150 6.09 -5.33 19.38
N SER A 151 4.79 -5.40 19.11
CA SER A 151 3.77 -5.44 20.16
C SER A 151 3.73 -6.77 20.93
N GLY A 152 4.54 -7.77 20.55
CA GLY A 152 4.74 -9.00 21.31
C GLY A 152 3.55 -9.98 21.28
N THR A 153 2.48 -9.66 20.55
CA THR A 153 1.28 -10.50 20.42
C THR A 153 1.54 -11.76 19.58
N VAL A 154 2.56 -11.72 18.71
CA VAL A 154 3.05 -12.88 17.94
C VAL A 154 4.35 -13.40 18.55
N ARG A 155 4.27 -13.93 19.78
CA ARG A 155 5.31 -14.82 20.35
C ARG A 155 5.01 -16.26 20.00
N ARG A 156 5.03 -16.66 18.73
CA ARG A 156 5.19 -18.07 18.36
C ARG A 156 6.05 -18.18 17.10
N HIS A 157 7.23 -18.81 17.27
CA HIS A 157 8.14 -19.38 16.25
C HIS A 157 9.35 -18.59 15.71
N VAL A 158 9.85 -17.53 16.36
CA VAL A 158 11.22 -17.04 16.09
C VAL A 158 12.07 -17.07 17.36
N ALA A 159 12.29 -18.28 17.87
CA ALA A 159 13.22 -18.55 18.97
C ALA A 159 14.42 -19.41 18.49
N ILE A 160 14.85 -19.29 17.23
CA ILE A 160 15.99 -20.09 16.70
C ILE A 160 17.13 -19.24 16.11
N ALA A 161 16.99 -17.91 15.93
CA ALA A 161 18.02 -17.11 15.24
C ALA A 161 18.67 -15.97 16.05
N ARG A 162 18.62 -16.01 17.39
CA ARG A 162 19.22 -14.95 18.24
C ARG A 162 20.47 -15.34 19.03
N THR A 163 20.99 -16.56 18.89
CA THR A 163 22.13 -17.06 19.67
C THR A 163 23.50 -17.01 18.96
N GLN A 164 23.66 -16.28 17.85
CA GLN A 164 24.93 -16.25 17.10
C GLN A 164 25.68 -14.91 17.10
N ARG A 165 25.27 -13.91 17.90
CA ARG A 165 25.95 -12.59 17.91
C ARG A 165 26.71 -12.26 19.20
N GLU A 166 26.86 -13.19 20.14
CA GLU A 166 27.51 -12.93 21.45
C GLU A 166 28.64 -13.91 21.81
N GLN A 167 29.21 -14.64 20.85
CA GLN A 167 30.39 -15.47 21.12
C GLN A 167 31.57 -15.05 20.24
N GLU A 168 32.22 -13.97 20.62
CA GLU A 168 33.63 -13.74 20.28
C GLU A 168 34.46 -14.15 21.50
N PRO A 169 35.03 -15.38 21.56
CA PRO A 169 36.05 -15.68 22.53
C PRO A 169 37.42 -15.33 21.95
N SER A 170 38.04 -14.36 22.59
CA SER A 170 39.45 -14.03 22.53
C SER A 170 40.35 -15.27 22.69
N HIS A 171 41.34 -15.37 21.80
CA HIS A 171 42.68 -15.93 22.06
C HIS A 171 42.75 -17.37 22.56
N VAL A 172 42.98 -18.33 21.66
CA VAL A 172 43.53 -19.65 22.01
C VAL A 172 44.86 -19.86 21.28
N ASP A 173 45.81 -20.14 22.14
CA ASP A 173 47.23 -20.43 22.02
C ASP A 173 47.59 -21.47 20.95
N GLN A 174 48.73 -21.26 20.30
CA GLN A 174 49.35 -22.15 19.33
C GLN A 174 50.20 -23.18 20.07
N THR A 175 49.73 -24.41 20.33
CA THR A 175 50.64 -25.57 20.42
C THR A 175 49.96 -26.95 20.37
N GLN A 176 50.47 -27.81 19.48
CA GLN A 176 50.32 -29.28 19.36
C GLN A 176 48.91 -29.80 19.02
N ILE A 177 48.66 -30.79 18.15
CA ILE A 177 49.28 -32.10 17.87
C ILE A 177 48.79 -32.48 16.44
N VAL A 178 49.58 -32.43 15.37
CA VAL A 178 50.39 -33.51 14.76
C VAL A 178 49.74 -34.91 14.72
N LEU A 179 49.37 -35.30 13.49
CA LEU A 179 49.38 -36.65 12.88
C LEU A 179 48.33 -37.70 13.26
N THR A 180 47.59 -38.11 12.21
CA THR A 180 47.25 -39.47 11.69
C THR A 180 45.82 -39.39 11.12
N GLY A 181 45.48 -39.74 9.88
CA GLY A 181 46.08 -40.64 8.90
C GLY A 181 45.15 -41.84 8.70
N PHE A 182 44.57 -41.97 7.48
CA PHE A 182 43.87 -43.16 6.92
C PHE A 182 42.49 -43.52 7.53
N ALA A 183 41.49 -44.07 6.83
CA ALA A 183 41.47 -44.81 5.56
C ALA A 183 40.12 -44.67 4.82
N MET A 184 40.21 -44.86 3.51
CA MET A 184 39.13 -45.17 2.56
C MET A 184 38.93 -46.70 2.51
N ASP A 185 37.70 -47.21 2.42
CA ASP A 185 37.24 -48.45 1.74
C ASP A 185 35.80 -48.78 2.22
N SER A 186 34.75 -48.76 1.39
CA SER A 186 34.28 -49.71 0.35
C SER A 186 33.05 -50.53 0.79
N ALA A 187 32.18 -50.78 -0.18
CA ALA A 187 30.91 -51.50 -0.08
C ALA A 187 31.09 -53.02 0.15
N PRO A 188 30.02 -53.74 0.50
CA PRO A 188 29.45 -54.63 -0.50
C PRO A 188 27.90 -54.74 -0.49
N ALA A 189 27.42 -55.46 -1.52
CA ALA A 189 26.06 -55.70 -1.96
C ALA A 189 25.29 -56.83 -1.22
N LEU A 190 24.08 -57.13 -1.73
CA LEU A 190 23.15 -58.26 -1.47
C LEU A 190 22.24 -58.11 -0.22
N THR A 191 20.94 -58.46 -0.20
CA THR A 191 20.12 -59.35 -1.04
C THR A 191 18.62 -59.00 -0.87
N THR A 192 17.83 -59.46 -1.84
CA THR A 192 16.37 -59.58 -1.92
C THR A 192 15.65 -60.17 -0.70
N HIS A 193 14.44 -59.68 -0.45
CA HIS A 193 13.25 -60.52 -0.22
C HIS A 193 11.98 -59.77 -0.62
#